data_AF-A0A7J8Y5Y6-F1
#
_entry.id   AF-A0A7J8Y5Y6-F1
#
_cell.length_a   1.000
_cell.length_b   1.000
_cell.length_c   1.000
_cell.angle_alpha   90.00
_cell.angle_beta   90.00
_cell.angle_gamma   90.00
#
_symmetry.space_group_name_H-M   'P 1'
#
loop_
_entity.id
_entity.type
_entity.pdbx_description
1 polymer ?
#
loop_
_entity_poly.entity_id
_entity_poly.type
_entity_poly.pdbx_seq_one_letter_code
_entity_poly.pdbx_strand_id
1 'polypeptide(L)'
;MEKFYWAPTRDDRVGVCKGIFRTDGVPDEDIVKLVDTFPGQSIDFFGAVRARVYDDEVRKWISEVGVAGVGKKLVNSREGPPTFEQPKMTIEKLLEYGNMLVAEQENVKRVQLADKYLSEAALGEANEDSINRGTFYGKAAQQVGVPIPEGCTDPNADNFDPTARSDDGTCTYQF
;
A
#
# COMPACT_ATOMS: atom_id res chain seq x y z
N MET A 1 3.65 -18.34 -38.08
CA MET A 1 2.50 -17.68 -37.45
C MET A 1 2.79 -16.20 -37.41
N GLU A 2 2.03 -15.40 -38.16
CA GLU A 2 2.12 -13.95 -38.07
C GLU A 2 1.58 -13.49 -36.72
N LYS A 3 2.35 -12.68 -36.00
CA LYS A 3 1.93 -12.10 -34.73
C LYS A 3 1.04 -10.89 -35.05
N PHE A 4 -0.23 -10.95 -34.65
CA PHE A 4 -1.12 -9.80 -34.75
C PHE A 4 -0.83 -8.83 -33.60
N TYR A 5 -0.40 -7.62 -33.95
CA TYR A 5 -0.19 -6.55 -32.99
C TYR A 5 -1.38 -5.59 -33.05
N TRP A 6 -2.07 -5.43 -31.92
CA TRP A 6 -3.20 -4.52 -31.80
C TRP A 6 -2.83 -3.38 -30.86
N ALA A 7 -2.85 -2.16 -31.40
CA ALA A 7 -2.77 -0.92 -30.63
C ALA A 7 -4.05 -0.13 -30.91
N PRO A 8 -4.87 0.15 -29.88
CA PRO A 8 -6.16 0.82 -30.09
C PRO A 8 -5.94 2.25 -30.58
N THR A 9 -6.69 2.62 -31.62
CA THR A 9 -6.76 4.00 -32.09
C THR A 9 -7.58 4.85 -31.12
N ARG A 10 -7.56 6.19 -31.31
CA ARG A 10 -8.42 7.10 -30.54
C ARG A 10 -9.91 6.71 -30.66
N ASP A 11 -10.34 6.38 -31.88
CA ASP A 11 -11.75 6.04 -32.15
C ASP A 11 -12.13 4.70 -31.52
N ASP A 12 -11.22 3.73 -31.49
CA ASP A 12 -11.42 2.48 -30.75
C ASP A 12 -11.60 2.74 -29.26
N ARG A 13 -10.77 3.62 -28.67
CA ARG A 13 -10.88 3.97 -27.25
C ARG A 13 -12.20 4.66 -26.93
N VAL A 14 -12.62 5.62 -27.75
CA VAL A 14 -13.91 6.28 -27.61
C VAL A 14 -15.05 5.27 -27.75
N GLY A 15 -15.00 4.39 -28.76
CA GLY A 15 -16.01 3.36 -28.99
C GLY A 15 -16.15 2.40 -27.80
N VAL A 16 -15.03 1.95 -27.24
CA VAL A 16 -15.06 1.07 -26.06
C VAL A 16 -15.56 1.83 -24.82
N CYS A 17 -15.15 3.09 -24.62
CA CYS A 17 -15.66 3.91 -23.51
C CYS A 17 -17.17 4.15 -23.61
N LYS A 18 -17.71 4.39 -24.81
CA LYS A 18 -19.16 4.44 -25.05
C LYS A 18 -19.86 3.13 -24.62
N GLY A 19 -19.22 1.99 -24.87
CA GLY A 19 -19.70 0.69 -24.39
C GLY A 19 -19.75 0.59 -22.86
N ILE A 20 -18.74 1.12 -22.16
CA ILE A 20 -18.64 1.09 -20.69
C ILE A 20 -19.75 1.93 -20.05
N PHE A 21 -20.02 3.13 -20.57
CA PHE A 21 -21.01 4.06 -20.00
C PHE A 21 -22.41 3.95 -20.63
N ARG A 22 -22.65 2.92 -21.47
CA ARG A 22 -23.92 2.75 -22.21
C ARG A 22 -25.15 2.72 -21.30
N THR A 23 -25.03 2.11 -20.11
CA THR A 23 -26.13 2.01 -19.15
C THR A 23 -26.35 3.29 -18.36
N ASP A 24 -25.34 4.15 -18.27
CA ASP A 24 -25.34 5.30 -17.37
C ASP A 24 -25.85 6.58 -18.05
N GLY A 25 -26.18 6.53 -19.35
CA GLY A 25 -26.82 7.62 -20.08
C GLY A 25 -25.95 8.87 -20.27
N VAL A 26 -24.63 8.71 -20.29
CA VAL A 26 -23.68 9.82 -20.47
C VAL A 26 -23.69 10.30 -21.93
N PRO A 27 -23.75 11.62 -22.18
CA PRO A 27 -23.64 12.17 -23.53
C PRO A 27 -22.35 11.74 -24.24
N ASP A 28 -22.44 11.44 -25.53
CA ASP A 28 -21.28 11.04 -26.34
C ASP A 28 -20.17 12.10 -26.34
N GLU A 29 -20.53 13.37 -26.29
CA GLU A 29 -19.61 14.50 -26.22
C GLU A 29 -18.77 14.49 -24.93
N ASP A 30 -19.39 14.14 -23.80
CA ASP A 30 -18.74 14.03 -22.51
C ASP A 30 -17.78 12.83 -22.46
N ILE A 31 -18.16 11.72 -23.11
CA ILE A 31 -17.27 10.54 -23.22
C ILE A 31 -16.05 10.88 -24.06
N VAL A 32 -16.23 11.59 -25.19
CA VAL A 32 -15.10 12.05 -26.02
C VAL A 32 -14.18 12.96 -25.22
N LYS A 33 -14.74 13.94 -24.50
CA LYS A 33 -13.97 14.85 -23.64
C LYS A 33 -13.20 14.11 -22.55
N LEU A 34 -13.81 13.08 -21.94
CA LEU A 34 -13.17 12.25 -20.92
C LEU A 34 -11.98 11.47 -21.48
N VAL A 35 -12.13 10.83 -22.64
CA VAL A 35 -11.04 10.07 -23.29
C VAL A 35 -9.90 11.00 -23.71
N ASP A 36 -10.22 12.17 -24.27
CA ASP A 36 -9.22 13.16 -24.69
C ASP A 36 -8.45 13.77 -23.52
N THR A 37 -9.08 13.89 -22.35
CA THR A 37 -8.41 14.39 -21.13
C THR A 37 -7.38 13.38 -20.60
N PHE A 38 -7.58 12.08 -20.84
CA PHE A 38 -6.70 11.01 -20.35
C PHE A 38 -6.09 10.19 -21.50
N PRO A 39 -5.24 10.79 -22.36
CA PRO A 39 -4.77 10.14 -23.58
C PRO A 39 -3.81 8.96 -23.33
N GLY A 40 -3.11 8.93 -22.19
CA GLY A 40 -2.17 7.86 -21.84
C GLY A 40 -2.76 6.69 -21.05
N GLN A 41 -4.06 6.73 -20.74
CA GLN A 41 -4.71 5.72 -19.91
C GLN A 41 -5.27 4.57 -20.73
N SER A 42 -5.13 3.35 -20.22
CA SER A 42 -5.68 2.13 -20.80
C SER A 42 -7.22 2.08 -20.66
N ILE A 43 -7.87 1.16 -21.37
CA ILE A 43 -9.34 1.08 -21.42
C ILE A 43 -9.94 0.71 -20.05
N ASP A 44 -9.25 -0.14 -19.29
CA ASP A 44 -9.59 -0.54 -17.92
C ASP A 44 -9.70 0.66 -16.95
N PHE A 45 -8.93 1.72 -17.17
CA PHE A 45 -8.99 2.96 -16.38
C PHE A 45 -10.41 3.55 -16.37
N PHE A 46 -11.08 3.60 -17.52
CA PHE A 46 -12.45 4.15 -17.60
C PHE A 46 -13.46 3.25 -16.89
N GLY A 47 -13.24 1.93 -16.90
CA GLY A 47 -14.00 0.98 -16.08
C GLY A 47 -13.78 1.21 -14.58
N ALA A 48 -12.55 1.52 -14.17
CA ALA A 48 -12.22 1.87 -12.78
C ALA A 48 -12.84 3.21 -12.34
N VAL A 49 -12.83 4.23 -13.22
CA VAL A 49 -13.53 5.51 -12.98
C VAL A 49 -15.01 5.25 -12.73
N ARG A 50 -15.65 4.45 -13.60
CA ARG A 50 -17.06 4.06 -13.44
C ARG A 50 -17.29 3.39 -12.08
N ALA A 51 -16.49 2.38 -11.75
CA ALA A 51 -16.63 1.64 -10.49
C ALA A 51 -16.44 2.54 -9.25
N ARG A 52 -15.52 3.51 -9.28
CA ARG A 52 -15.30 4.46 -8.18
C ARG A 52 -16.52 5.33 -7.89
N VAL A 53 -17.27 5.73 -8.91
CA VAL A 53 -18.51 6.49 -8.70
C VAL A 53 -19.55 5.65 -7.97
N TYR A 54 -19.71 4.38 -8.35
CA TYR A 54 -20.62 3.46 -7.65
C TYR A 54 -20.15 3.15 -6.23
N ASP A 55 -18.83 2.98 -6.02
CA ASP A 55 -18.23 2.75 -4.70
C ASP A 55 -18.55 3.90 -3.72
N ASP A 56 -18.52 5.14 -4.19
CA ASP A 56 -18.84 6.31 -3.37
C ASP A 56 -20.31 6.32 -2.90
N GLU A 57 -21.25 5.94 -3.77
CA GLU A 57 -22.67 5.83 -3.37
C GLU A 57 -22.89 4.69 -2.37
N VAL A 58 -22.23 3.55 -2.57
CA VAL A 58 -22.28 2.44 -1.60
C VAL A 58 -21.66 2.86 -0.27
N ARG A 59 -20.56 3.63 -0.29
CA ARG A 59 -19.92 4.17 0.91
C ARG A 59 -20.81 5.14 1.67
N LYS A 60 -21.53 6.02 0.97
CA LYS A 60 -22.55 6.89 1.59
C LYS A 60 -23.62 6.07 2.28
N TRP A 61 -24.15 5.06 1.60
CA TRP A 61 -25.15 4.16 2.18
C TRP A 61 -24.63 3.41 3.42
N ILE A 62 -23.40 2.88 3.38
CA ILE A 62 -22.77 2.24 4.55
C ILE A 62 -22.66 3.24 5.72
N SER A 63 -22.33 4.51 5.42
CA SER A 63 -22.20 5.56 6.43
C SER A 63 -23.54 5.93 7.06
N GLU A 64 -24.62 5.95 6.28
CA GLU A 64 -25.98 6.20 6.75
C GLU A 64 -26.55 5.05 7.59
N VAL A 65 -26.30 3.79 7.18
CA VAL A 65 -26.77 2.61 7.91
C VAL A 65 -25.93 2.34 9.17
N GLY A 66 -24.65 2.71 9.13
CA GLY A 66 -23.66 2.39 10.15
C GLY A 66 -23.08 0.98 9.96
N VAL A 67 -21.76 0.85 10.13
CA VAL A 67 -21.01 -0.40 9.86
C VAL A 67 -21.58 -1.62 10.60
N ALA A 68 -22.06 -1.43 11.84
CA ALA A 68 -22.66 -2.51 12.63
C ALA A 68 -24.03 -2.97 12.10
N GLY A 69 -24.75 -2.13 11.36
CA GLY A 69 -26.09 -2.38 10.83
C GLY A 69 -26.11 -3.00 9.43
N VAL A 70 -25.04 -2.84 8.65
CA VAL A 70 -24.95 -3.26 7.24
C VAL A 70 -25.21 -4.77 7.08
N GLY A 71 -24.60 -5.62 7.91
CA GLY A 71 -24.76 -7.07 7.80
C GLY A 71 -26.20 -7.55 8.03
N LYS A 72 -26.93 -6.90 8.95
CA LYS A 72 -28.35 -7.21 9.21
C LYS A 72 -29.24 -6.82 8.02
N LYS A 73 -28.95 -5.69 7.37
CA LYS A 73 -29.71 -5.22 6.20
C LYS A 73 -29.40 -6.00 4.92
N LEU A 74 -28.19 -6.54 4.75
CA LEU A 74 -27.81 -7.24 3.52
C LEU A 74 -28.15 -8.73 3.49
N VAL A 75 -27.82 -9.48 4.55
CA VAL A 75 -27.82 -10.96 4.49
C VAL A 75 -29.02 -11.56 5.22
N ASN A 76 -29.53 -10.90 6.27
CA ASN A 76 -30.58 -11.43 7.15
C ASN A 76 -31.84 -10.55 7.20
N SER A 77 -32.04 -9.69 6.19
CA SER A 77 -33.22 -8.83 6.10
C SER A 77 -34.39 -9.58 5.46
N ARG A 78 -35.61 -9.39 6.00
CA ARG A 78 -36.85 -9.88 5.38
C ARG A 78 -37.27 -9.06 4.16
N GLU A 79 -36.72 -7.86 4.00
CA GLU A 79 -37.05 -6.91 2.93
C GLU A 79 -36.19 -7.10 1.66
N GLY A 80 -35.27 -8.09 1.67
CA GLY A 80 -34.32 -8.33 0.58
C GLY A 80 -33.13 -7.35 0.57
N PRO A 81 -32.18 -7.52 -0.36
CA PRO A 81 -31.05 -6.61 -0.49
C PRO A 81 -31.52 -5.20 -0.90
N PRO A 82 -30.87 -4.14 -0.40
CA PRO A 82 -31.19 -2.77 -0.79
C PRO A 82 -30.97 -2.57 -2.29
N THR A 83 -31.96 -1.98 -2.95
CA THR A 83 -31.86 -1.57 -4.35
C THR A 83 -31.18 -0.21 -4.42
N PHE A 84 -30.09 -0.12 -5.19
CA PHE A 84 -29.39 1.13 -5.43
C PHE A 84 -29.88 1.76 -6.73
N GLU A 85 -30.16 3.06 -6.70
CA GLU A 85 -30.40 3.83 -7.91
C GLU A 85 -29.07 4.11 -8.61
N GLN A 86 -29.10 4.15 -9.95
CA GLN A 86 -27.90 4.45 -10.72
C GLN A 86 -27.48 5.90 -10.49
N PRO A 87 -26.21 6.17 -10.11
CA PRO A 87 -25.74 7.53 -9.92
C PRO A 87 -25.72 8.31 -11.23
N LYS A 88 -25.99 9.61 -11.14
CA LYS A 88 -25.82 10.51 -12.29
C LYS A 88 -24.33 10.67 -12.60
N MET A 89 -23.93 10.22 -13.78
CA MET A 89 -22.55 10.26 -14.27
C MET A 89 -22.29 11.56 -15.02
N THR A 90 -22.18 12.67 -14.30
CA THR A 90 -21.84 13.97 -14.91
C THR A 90 -20.36 14.03 -15.28
N ILE A 91 -20.02 14.81 -16.30
CA ILE A 91 -18.64 14.96 -16.77
C ILE A 91 -17.71 15.50 -15.67
N GLU A 92 -18.18 16.41 -14.83
CA GLU A 92 -17.39 16.97 -13.72
C GLU A 92 -16.99 15.86 -12.74
N LYS A 93 -17.96 15.00 -12.37
CA LYS A 93 -17.73 13.87 -11.46
C LYS A 93 -16.73 12.89 -12.09
N LEU A 94 -16.88 12.57 -13.38
CA LEU A 94 -15.97 11.66 -14.08
C LEU A 94 -14.54 12.21 -14.19
N LEU A 95 -14.39 13.51 -14.43
CA LEU A 95 -13.08 14.16 -14.49
C LEU A 95 -12.42 14.23 -13.10
N GLU A 96 -13.19 14.51 -12.05
CA GLU A 96 -12.70 14.52 -10.67
C GLU A 96 -12.15 13.14 -10.28
N TYR A 97 -12.95 12.07 -10.44
CA TYR A 97 -12.49 10.72 -10.14
C TYR A 97 -11.36 10.26 -11.07
N GLY A 98 -11.37 10.68 -12.33
CA GLY A 98 -10.27 10.43 -13.26
C GLY A 98 -8.95 10.99 -12.76
N ASN A 99 -8.93 12.27 -12.36
CA ASN A 99 -7.73 12.91 -11.81
C ASN A 99 -7.30 12.28 -10.48
N MET A 100 -8.26 11.94 -9.62
CA MET A 100 -7.99 11.24 -8.35
C MET A 100 -7.29 9.90 -8.59
N LEU A 101 -7.78 9.11 -9.55
CA LEU A 101 -7.17 7.81 -9.90
C LEU A 101 -5.78 7.97 -10.53
N VAL A 102 -5.57 8.99 -11.37
CA VAL A 102 -4.24 9.28 -11.92
C VAL A 102 -3.26 9.64 -10.79
N ALA A 103 -3.66 10.48 -9.86
CA ALA A 103 -2.85 10.83 -8.69
C ALA A 103 -2.55 9.59 -7.81
N GLU A 104 -3.53 8.70 -7.63
CA GLU A 104 -3.34 7.43 -6.93
C GLU A 104 -2.31 6.54 -7.65
N GLN A 105 -2.40 6.41 -8.98
CA GLN A 105 -1.42 5.67 -9.79
C GLN A 105 -0.01 6.25 -9.67
N GLU A 106 0.15 7.57 -9.75
CA GLU A 106 1.44 8.24 -9.62
C GLU A 106 2.03 8.05 -8.22
N ASN A 107 1.20 8.15 -7.19
CA ASN A 107 1.62 7.91 -5.80
C ASN A 107 2.13 6.48 -5.61
N VAL A 108 1.41 5.47 -6.13
CA VAL A 108 1.84 4.06 -6.04
C VAL A 108 3.18 3.87 -6.75
N LYS A 109 3.33 4.40 -7.98
CA LYS A 109 4.60 4.32 -8.73
C LYS A 109 5.74 4.99 -7.98
N ARG A 110 5.50 6.16 -7.37
CA ARG A 110 6.51 6.89 -6.59
C ARG A 110 6.93 6.11 -5.35
N VAL A 111 5.98 5.52 -4.62
CA VAL A 111 6.26 4.71 -3.42
C VAL A 111 7.05 3.46 -3.81
N GLN A 112 6.67 2.75 -4.87
CA GLN A 112 7.39 1.58 -5.36
C GLN A 112 8.83 1.93 -5.77
N LEU A 113 9.02 3.06 -6.45
CA LEU A 113 10.36 3.52 -6.84
C LEU A 113 11.21 3.86 -5.62
N ALA A 114 10.64 4.59 -4.65
CA ALA A 114 11.34 4.95 -3.41
C ALA A 114 11.71 3.71 -2.60
N ASP A 115 10.80 2.74 -2.48
CA ASP A 115 11.05 1.47 -1.80
C ASP A 115 12.18 0.69 -2.47
N LYS A 116 12.23 0.66 -3.81
CA LYS A 116 13.34 0.03 -4.54
C LYS A 116 14.69 0.69 -4.24
N TYR A 117 14.78 2.02 -4.26
CA TYR A 117 16.03 2.72 -3.95
C TYR A 117 16.46 2.57 -2.48
N LEU A 118 15.51 2.57 -1.55
CA LEU A 118 15.80 2.46 -0.12
C LEU A 118 16.08 1.02 0.31
N SER A 119 15.43 0.02 -0.28
CA SER A 119 15.71 -1.40 -0.05
C SER A 119 17.08 -1.81 -0.62
N GLU A 120 17.46 -1.28 -1.78
CA GLU A 120 18.82 -1.47 -2.34
C GLU A 120 19.90 -0.72 -1.52
N ALA A 121 19.55 0.39 -0.86
CA ALA A 121 20.48 1.17 -0.01
C ALA A 121 20.56 0.67 1.45
N ALA A 122 19.48 0.09 1.98
CA ALA A 122 19.42 -0.44 3.33
C ALA A 122 20.02 -1.84 3.37
N LEU A 123 21.37 -1.93 3.42
CA LEU A 123 22.11 -2.82 4.34
C LEU A 123 21.56 -4.26 4.55
N GLY A 124 20.96 -4.89 3.53
CA GLY A 124 20.40 -6.24 3.64
C GLY A 124 21.45 -7.32 3.44
N GLU A 125 22.47 -7.05 2.61
CA GLU A 125 23.50 -8.02 2.26
C GLU A 125 24.94 -7.57 2.57
N ALA A 126 25.16 -6.34 3.07
CA ALA A 126 26.51 -5.86 3.39
C ALA A 126 27.16 -6.70 4.50
N ASN A 127 26.34 -7.16 5.44
CA ASN A 127 26.69 -8.05 6.53
C ASN A 127 26.56 -9.52 6.12
N GLU A 128 25.72 -9.88 5.15
CA GLU A 128 25.60 -11.27 4.68
C GLU A 128 26.88 -11.74 3.99
N ASP A 129 27.44 -10.89 3.12
CA ASP A 129 28.72 -11.15 2.46
C ASP A 129 29.90 -11.19 3.47
N SER A 130 29.85 -10.34 4.50
CA SER A 130 30.85 -10.30 5.59
C SER A 130 30.72 -11.49 6.56
N ILE A 131 29.51 -12.00 6.78
CA ILE A 131 29.24 -13.20 7.58
C ILE A 131 29.69 -14.45 6.81
N ASN A 132 29.37 -14.55 5.52
CA ASN A 132 29.80 -15.65 4.65
C ASN A 132 31.32 -15.73 4.49
N ARG A 133 32.00 -14.57 4.39
CA ARG A 133 33.47 -14.51 4.32
C ARG A 133 34.15 -14.61 5.70
N GLY A 134 33.38 -14.68 6.79
CA GLY A 134 33.92 -14.80 8.15
C GLY A 134 34.65 -13.54 8.65
N THR A 135 34.55 -12.41 7.94
CA THR A 135 35.17 -11.12 8.28
C THR A 135 34.26 -10.21 9.09
N PHE A 136 33.14 -10.72 9.60
CA PHE A 136 32.24 -9.98 10.48
C PHE A 136 33.00 -9.53 11.74
N TYR A 137 33.02 -8.22 11.97
CA TYR A 137 33.81 -7.52 12.99
C TYR A 137 33.54 -7.95 14.45
N GLY A 138 32.60 -8.86 14.70
CA GLY A 138 32.34 -9.46 16.01
C GLY A 138 33.36 -10.52 16.47
N LYS A 139 34.21 -11.07 15.59
CA LYS A 139 35.20 -12.11 15.99
C LYS A 139 36.56 -11.56 16.46
N ALA A 140 36.86 -10.29 16.24
CA ALA A 140 38.10 -9.68 16.76
C ALA A 140 38.09 -9.58 18.30
N ALA A 141 36.92 -9.41 18.92
CA ALA A 141 36.78 -9.38 20.37
C ALA A 141 36.98 -10.75 21.05
N GLN A 142 36.96 -11.85 20.30
CA GLN A 142 37.09 -13.21 20.85
C GLN A 142 38.50 -13.81 20.69
N GLN A 143 39.38 -13.17 19.89
CA GLN A 143 40.74 -13.67 19.63
C GLN A 143 41.82 -13.00 20.48
N VAL A 144 41.50 -11.89 21.15
CA VAL A 144 42.38 -11.31 22.17
C VAL A 144 41.77 -11.68 23.51
N GLY A 145 42.43 -12.60 24.23
CA GLY A 145 42.10 -12.93 25.61
C GLY A 145 42.37 -11.72 26.51
N VAL A 146 41.58 -10.67 26.36
CA VAL A 146 41.50 -9.57 27.31
C VAL A 146 40.72 -10.13 28.48
N PRO A 147 41.32 -10.28 29.68
CA PRO A 147 40.56 -10.70 30.84
C PRO A 147 39.51 -9.62 31.10
N ILE A 148 38.25 -9.95 30.81
CA ILE A 148 37.11 -9.10 31.17
C ILE A 148 36.95 -9.28 32.67
N PRO A 149 37.08 -8.23 33.49
CA PRO A 149 36.84 -8.36 34.92
C PRO A 149 35.38 -8.75 35.13
N GLU A 150 35.17 -9.90 35.77
CA GLU A 150 33.87 -10.45 36.12
C GLU A 150 33.55 -10.05 37.57
N GLY A 151 32.33 -9.59 37.83
CA GLY A 151 31.88 -9.12 39.14
C GLY A 151 30.51 -8.45 39.05
N CYS A 152 29.93 -8.03 40.18
CA CYS A 152 28.60 -7.44 40.17
C CYS A 152 28.57 -6.08 39.46
N THR A 153 27.76 -5.97 38.40
CA THR A 153 27.63 -4.74 37.59
C THR A 153 26.45 -3.85 38.00
N ASP A 154 25.63 -4.27 38.96
CA ASP A 154 24.48 -3.50 39.46
C ASP A 154 24.92 -2.48 40.53
N PRO A 155 24.78 -1.17 40.30
CA PRO A 155 25.14 -0.14 41.27
C PRO A 155 24.36 -0.19 42.59
N ASN A 156 23.24 -0.91 42.64
CA ASN A 156 22.39 -1.03 43.83
C ASN A 156 22.73 -2.27 44.68
N ALA A 157 23.68 -3.10 44.25
CA ALA A 157 24.15 -4.24 45.04
C ALA A 157 25.24 -3.82 46.04
N ASP A 158 25.26 -4.47 47.20
CA ASP A 158 26.23 -4.19 48.27
C ASP A 158 27.68 -4.53 47.87
N ASN A 159 27.85 -5.40 46.87
CA ASN A 159 29.14 -5.85 46.34
C ASN A 159 29.40 -5.36 44.91
N PHE A 160 28.82 -4.22 44.53
CA PHE A 160 29.07 -3.59 43.24
C PHE A 160 30.58 -3.37 42.99
N ASP A 161 31.08 -3.88 41.86
CA ASP A 161 32.46 -3.65 41.39
C ASP A 161 32.43 -2.74 40.16
N PRO A 162 32.91 -1.48 40.24
CA PRO A 162 32.91 -0.55 39.11
C PRO A 162 33.89 -0.95 37.99
N THR A 163 34.76 -1.94 38.22
CA THR A 163 35.70 -2.45 37.22
C THR A 163 35.14 -3.66 36.47
N ALA A 164 34.07 -4.29 36.97
CA ALA A 164 33.40 -5.40 36.33
C ALA A 164 32.73 -4.96 35.02
N ARG A 165 33.00 -5.70 33.94
CA ARG A 165 32.38 -5.48 32.62
C ARG A 165 31.45 -6.61 32.19
N SER A 166 31.40 -7.68 32.96
CA SER A 166 30.45 -8.78 32.82
C SER A 166 29.94 -9.15 34.21
N ASP A 167 28.62 -9.25 34.35
CA ASP A 167 27.98 -9.68 35.59
C ASP A 167 28.21 -11.18 35.80
N ASP A 168 28.79 -11.54 36.94
CA ASP A 168 29.01 -12.94 37.33
C ASP A 168 27.84 -13.51 38.15
N GLY A 169 26.79 -12.71 38.39
CA GLY A 169 25.60 -13.11 39.12
C GLY A 169 25.81 -13.25 40.63
N THR A 170 26.93 -12.74 41.16
CA THR A 170 27.23 -12.75 42.59
C THR A 170 26.65 -11.54 43.35
N CYS A 171 25.87 -10.69 42.68
CA CYS A 171 25.26 -9.50 43.27
C CYS A 171 24.45 -9.82 44.55
N THR A 172 24.85 -9.21 45.66
CA THR A 172 24.15 -9.32 46.95
C THR A 172 23.37 -8.06 47.22
N TYR A 173 22.12 -8.21 47.62
CA TYR A 173 21.25 -7.11 48.00
C TYR A 173 20.72 -7.35 49.41
N GLN A 174 20.98 -6.42 50.32
CA GLN A 174 20.26 -6.37 51.59
C GLN A 174 18.87 -5.73 51.39
N PHE A 175 17.85 -6.36 51.98
CA PHE A 175 16.48 -5.83 52.05
C PHE A 175 16.27 -5.07 53.35
#